data_AF-A0A4R9IIM9-F1
#
_entry.id   AF-A0A4R9IIM9-F1
#
_cell.length_a   1.000
_cell.length_b   1.000
_cell.length_c   1.000
_cell.angle_alpha   90.00
_cell.angle_beta   90.00
_cell.angle_gamma   90.00
#
_symmetry.space_group_name_H-M   'P 1'
#
loop_
_entity.id
_entity.type
_entity.pdbx_description
1 polymer ?
#
loop_
_entity_poly.entity_id
_entity_poly.type
_entity_poly.pdbx_seq_one_letter_code
_entity_poly.pdbx_strand_id
1 'polypeptide(L)'
;MSVEEIKVVNYSKGAAIVVQNSINTGNFFIVRSGRVSVDSEHIVVDHELAFYEAGDSFGLVSALTEHRFLVTLFADTDVELVQIPIRLLGSYLKERKELAMKILGLYSRELRTLQKHLSKANKPADRDYHPERLVLNARTYLSWQKPNLAAYSLQTFIKWSKENNSTENLSEATELLRSIGSNYKPFVWESMQANLEAGEILFVESEKNNEIYVVLEGNVKLFSIVRGYEYVIDVLGPGEIFGEMSLIDNAPRMASAITETKSKILRVTAENLFESVGPSLLQKIFESIARRIWFSHQRLVILRLKTPVIRLYAYLYNSIRDQDIRLGRTLDESLANAHTIYIQMEELCNMCGIIKVKQDTIQEFLSDTNLVIEPSRITIKSRKRLEEKLGHYKSKEGQIVA
;
A
#
# COMPACT_ATOMS: atom_id res chain seq x y z
N MET A 1 -6.33 -35.28 7.43
CA MET A 1 -5.83 -33.92 7.72
C MET A 1 -6.76 -33.34 8.77
N SER A 2 -6.29 -33.17 10.01
CA SER A 2 -7.09 -32.62 11.10
C SER A 2 -7.63 -31.26 10.70
N VAL A 3 -8.93 -31.02 10.90
CA VAL A 3 -9.52 -29.69 10.73
C VAL A 3 -8.75 -28.76 11.66
N GLU A 4 -7.96 -27.84 11.11
CA GLU A 4 -7.27 -26.84 11.93
C GLU A 4 -8.32 -25.95 12.57
N GLU A 5 -8.48 -26.08 13.88
CA GLU A 5 -9.42 -25.34 14.72
C GLU A 5 -8.73 -24.13 15.38
N ILE A 6 -9.54 -23.18 15.85
CA ILE A 6 -9.08 -22.05 16.65
C ILE A 6 -8.55 -22.57 17.98
N LYS A 7 -7.34 -22.19 18.37
CA LYS A 7 -6.67 -22.68 19.57
C LYS A 7 -6.22 -21.54 20.46
N VAL A 8 -6.20 -21.79 21.76
CA VAL A 8 -5.53 -20.93 22.73
C VAL A 8 -4.13 -21.49 22.98
N VAL A 9 -3.11 -20.64 22.88
CA VAL A 9 -1.69 -21.01 23.06
C VAL A 9 -1.05 -20.08 24.07
N ASN A 10 -0.27 -20.65 24.98
CA ASN A 10 0.39 -19.89 26.06
C ASN A 10 1.91 -19.87 25.84
N TYR A 11 2.51 -18.71 26.09
CA TYR A 11 3.95 -18.50 26.04
C TYR A 11 4.41 -17.89 27.36
N SER A 12 5.42 -18.49 27.98
CA SER A 12 6.07 -17.90 29.14
C SER A 12 6.94 -16.71 28.74
N LYS A 13 7.12 -15.76 29.66
CA LYS A 13 8.03 -14.62 29.47
C LYS A 13 9.39 -15.06 28.92
N GLY A 14 9.85 -14.36 27.89
CA GLY A 14 11.11 -14.59 27.18
C GLY A 14 11.03 -15.61 26.03
N ALA A 15 9.92 -16.33 25.88
CA ALA A 15 9.76 -17.28 24.79
C ALA A 15 9.64 -16.57 23.43
N ALA A 16 10.32 -17.11 22.41
CA ALA A 16 10.10 -16.72 21.03
C ALA A 16 8.75 -17.26 20.55
N ILE A 17 7.90 -16.36 20.05
CA ILE A 17 6.57 -16.69 19.52
C ILE A 17 6.66 -16.88 18.00
N VAL A 18 7.38 -15.96 17.34
CA VAL A 18 7.61 -15.95 15.90
C VAL A 18 9.07 -15.61 15.66
N VAL A 19 9.68 -16.26 14.67
CA VAL A 19 11.06 -15.99 14.26
C VAL A 19 11.06 -15.40 12.86
N GLN A 20 11.81 -14.30 12.65
CA GLN A 20 11.96 -13.69 11.34
C GLN A 20 12.38 -14.74 10.30
N ASN A 21 11.85 -14.63 9.08
CA ASN A 21 12.10 -15.52 7.96
C ASN A 21 11.61 -16.97 8.17
N SER A 22 10.95 -17.30 9.29
CA SER A 22 10.26 -18.58 9.40
C SER A 22 9.00 -18.60 8.54
N ILE A 23 8.57 -19.80 8.16
CA ILE A 23 7.36 -20.00 7.35
C ILE A 23 6.15 -19.85 8.26
N ASN A 24 5.16 -19.08 7.81
CA ASN A 24 3.85 -19.08 8.45
C ASN A 24 3.01 -20.21 7.87
N THR A 25 2.49 -21.07 8.74
CA THR A 25 1.67 -22.23 8.36
C THR A 25 0.18 -21.85 8.17
N GLY A 26 -0.10 -20.62 7.73
CA GLY A 26 -1.45 -20.13 7.48
C GLY A 26 -2.23 -19.70 8.72
N ASN A 27 -1.55 -19.20 9.76
CA ASN A 27 -2.17 -18.75 11.00
C ASN A 27 -1.87 -17.28 11.31
N PHE A 28 -2.83 -16.62 11.95
CA PHE A 28 -2.62 -15.34 12.62
C PHE A 28 -3.01 -15.46 14.10
N PHE A 29 -2.57 -14.50 14.90
CA PHE A 29 -2.72 -14.53 16.34
C PHE A 29 -3.40 -13.27 16.84
N ILE A 30 -4.22 -13.41 17.87
CA ILE A 30 -4.79 -12.29 18.64
C ILE A 30 -4.30 -12.44 20.07
N VAL A 31 -3.73 -11.38 20.63
CA VAL A 31 -3.31 -11.36 22.03
C VAL A 31 -4.55 -11.33 22.90
N ARG A 32 -4.70 -12.31 23.80
CA ARG A 32 -5.78 -12.34 24.78
C ARG A 32 -5.36 -11.69 26.10
N SER A 33 -4.12 -11.94 26.51
CA SER A 33 -3.51 -11.33 27.70
C SER A 33 -1.98 -11.30 27.57
N GLY A 34 -1.35 -10.44 28.36
CA GLY A 34 0.10 -10.22 28.33
C GLY A 34 0.54 -9.25 27.24
N ARG A 35 1.86 -9.20 27.02
CA ARG A 35 2.53 -8.30 26.08
C ARG A 35 3.53 -9.04 25.21
N VAL A 36 3.43 -8.85 23.91
CA VAL A 36 4.36 -9.38 22.90
C VAL A 36 5.21 -8.24 22.37
N SER A 37 6.53 -8.39 22.30
CA SER A 37 7.44 -7.35 21.78
C SER A 37 8.05 -7.74 20.44
N VAL A 38 8.31 -6.74 19.61
CA VAL A 38 9.03 -6.87 18.33
C VAL A 38 10.52 -6.68 18.56
N ASP A 39 11.35 -7.49 17.89
CA ASP A 39 12.80 -7.35 17.96
C ASP A 39 13.30 -5.98 17.46
N SER A 40 14.31 -5.46 18.16
CA SER A 40 14.84 -4.10 18.04
C SER A 40 15.47 -3.77 16.69
N GLU A 41 16.03 -4.75 15.98
CA GLU A 41 16.61 -4.56 14.64
C GLU A 41 15.56 -4.25 13.56
N HIS A 42 14.28 -4.57 13.85
CA HIS A 42 13.15 -4.40 12.94
C HIS A 42 12.21 -3.28 13.33
N ILE A 43 12.52 -2.57 14.42
CA ILE A 43 11.83 -1.32 14.77
C ILE A 43 12.21 -0.29 13.70
N VAL A 44 11.32 -0.13 12.72
CA VAL A 44 11.29 1.11 11.92
C VAL A 44 11.09 2.22 12.95
N VAL A 45 11.91 3.28 12.85
CA VAL A 45 12.25 4.27 13.90
C VAL A 45 11.05 5.08 14.46
N ASP A 46 9.80 4.70 14.20
CA ASP A 46 8.60 5.29 14.77
C ASP A 46 7.69 4.19 15.38
N HIS A 47 7.71 4.21 16.71
CA HIS A 47 7.06 3.45 17.78
C HIS A 47 5.65 2.81 17.66
N GLU A 48 4.95 2.73 16.53
CA GLU A 48 3.55 2.26 16.54
C GLU A 48 3.35 0.74 16.75
N LEU A 49 4.35 -0.09 16.49
CA LEU A 49 4.27 -1.56 16.63
C LEU A 49 5.42 -2.15 17.45
N ALA A 50 5.98 -1.42 18.41
CA ALA A 50 7.05 -1.98 19.25
C ALA A 50 6.57 -3.18 20.09
N PHE A 51 5.27 -3.24 20.38
CA PHE A 51 4.64 -4.32 21.13
C PHE A 51 3.16 -4.48 20.73
N TYR A 52 2.60 -5.65 21.06
CA TYR A 52 1.19 -5.99 20.91
C TYR A 52 0.60 -6.32 22.29
N GLU A 53 -0.60 -5.81 22.56
CA GLU A 53 -1.34 -6.03 23.81
C GLU A 53 -2.71 -6.67 23.55
N ALA A 54 -3.49 -6.89 24.60
CA ALA A 54 -4.79 -7.54 24.52
C ALA A 54 -5.69 -6.95 23.42
N GLY A 55 -6.13 -7.81 22.51
CA GLY A 55 -6.96 -7.52 21.34
C GLY A 55 -6.18 -7.07 20.10
N ASP A 56 -4.87 -6.87 20.17
CA ASP A 56 -4.04 -6.66 18.98
C ASP A 56 -3.77 -7.98 18.29
N SER A 57 -3.42 -7.91 17.00
CA SER A 57 -3.18 -9.09 16.18
C SER A 57 -1.90 -8.99 15.37
N PHE A 58 -1.27 -10.13 15.13
CA PHE A 58 -0.06 -10.24 14.34
C PHE A 58 -0.03 -11.52 13.51
N GLY A 59 0.87 -11.58 12.54
CA GLY A 59 1.02 -12.71 11.63
C GLY A 59 0.05 -12.72 10.43
N LEU A 60 -0.95 -11.83 10.41
CA LEU A 60 -1.93 -11.75 9.32
C LEU A 60 -1.27 -11.39 7.98
N VAL A 61 -0.31 -10.45 7.97
CA VAL A 61 0.42 -10.07 6.75
C VAL A 61 1.08 -11.30 6.12
N SER A 62 1.84 -12.04 6.93
CA SER A 62 2.55 -13.23 6.51
C SER A 62 1.60 -14.36 6.09
N ALA A 63 0.47 -14.54 6.80
CA ALA A 63 -0.52 -15.55 6.46
C ALA A 63 -1.31 -15.25 5.18
N LEU A 64 -1.69 -14.00 4.92
CA LEU A 64 -2.46 -13.59 3.74
C LEU A 64 -1.62 -13.47 2.47
N THR A 65 -0.35 -13.14 2.61
CA THR A 65 0.56 -12.96 1.47
C THR A 65 1.40 -14.21 1.18
N GLU A 66 1.24 -15.26 1.98
CA GLU A 66 2.04 -16.49 1.91
C GLU A 66 3.55 -16.21 1.97
N HIS A 67 3.93 -15.18 2.70
CA HIS A 67 5.30 -14.76 2.89
C HIS A 67 5.82 -15.14 4.26
N ARG A 68 7.14 -15.22 4.39
CA ARG A 68 7.79 -15.48 5.67
C ARG A 68 7.57 -14.30 6.62
N PHE A 69 7.68 -14.57 7.92
CA PHE A 69 7.53 -13.51 8.92
C PHE A 69 8.59 -12.42 8.74
N LEU A 70 8.12 -11.17 8.76
CA LEU A 70 8.97 -9.99 8.54
C LEU A 70 9.82 -9.62 9.75
N VAL A 71 9.41 -10.06 10.94
CA VAL A 71 10.00 -9.71 12.23
C VAL A 71 10.05 -10.92 13.16
N THR A 72 10.88 -10.83 14.18
CA THR A 72 10.88 -11.77 15.31
C THR A 72 10.02 -11.19 16.44
N LEU A 73 9.21 -12.03 17.09
CA LEU A 73 8.33 -11.67 18.20
C LEU A 73 8.61 -12.52 19.43
N PHE A 74 8.65 -11.89 20.60
CA PHE A 74 8.87 -12.54 21.88
C PHE A 74 7.82 -12.16 22.91
N ALA A 75 7.57 -13.06 23.86
CA ALA A 75 6.70 -12.78 25.01
C ALA A 75 7.45 -11.90 26.03
N ASP A 76 7.03 -10.64 26.21
CA ASP A 76 7.61 -9.72 27.21
C ASP A 76 7.10 -10.02 28.64
N THR A 77 5.88 -10.56 28.71
CA THR A 77 5.28 -11.16 29.90
C THR A 77 4.89 -12.60 29.60
N ASP A 78 4.25 -13.30 30.54
CA ASP A 78 3.44 -14.45 30.17
C ASP A 78 2.31 -13.96 29.26
N VAL A 79 2.10 -14.67 28.15
CA VAL A 79 1.19 -14.28 27.07
C VAL A 79 0.25 -15.43 26.74
N GLU A 80 -1.03 -15.10 26.62
CA GLU A 80 -2.03 -15.99 26.07
C GLU A 80 -2.48 -15.47 24.69
N LEU A 81 -2.42 -16.32 23.67
CA LEU A 81 -2.78 -16.01 22.30
C LEU A 81 -3.96 -16.86 21.83
N VAL A 82 -4.84 -16.28 21.03
CA VAL A 82 -5.78 -17.01 20.19
C VAL A 82 -5.17 -17.18 18.80
N GLN A 83 -4.81 -18.41 18.45
CA GLN A 83 -4.32 -18.79 17.12
C GLN A 83 -5.51 -19.12 16.21
N ILE A 84 -5.58 -18.45 15.06
CA ILE A 84 -6.70 -18.55 14.13
C ILE A 84 -6.15 -18.87 12.72
N PRO A 85 -6.63 -19.96 12.09
CA PRO A 85 -6.32 -20.26 10.70
C PRO A 85 -6.85 -19.17 9.76
N ILE A 86 -6.05 -18.76 8.78
CA ILE A 86 -6.37 -17.62 7.91
C ILE A 86 -7.63 -17.84 7.08
N ARG A 87 -7.91 -19.08 6.69
CA ARG A 87 -9.14 -19.51 6.01
C ARG A 87 -10.42 -19.22 6.80
N LEU A 88 -10.32 -19.04 8.12
CA LEU A 88 -11.44 -18.70 9.00
C LEU A 88 -11.57 -17.19 9.26
N LEU A 89 -10.69 -16.34 8.71
CA LEU A 89 -10.68 -14.90 8.96
C LEU A 89 -12.06 -14.26 8.72
N GLY A 90 -12.63 -14.48 7.53
CA GLY A 90 -13.91 -13.89 7.14
C GLY A 90 -15.06 -14.32 8.07
N SER A 91 -15.19 -15.62 8.36
CA SER A 91 -16.23 -16.14 9.25
C SER A 91 -16.02 -15.72 10.71
N TYR A 92 -14.77 -15.70 11.17
CA TYR A 92 -14.42 -15.35 12.55
C TYR A 92 -14.70 -13.89 12.87
N LEU A 93 -14.43 -12.99 11.91
CA LEU A 93 -14.63 -11.56 12.07
C LEU A 93 -16.05 -11.08 11.71
N LYS A 94 -16.83 -11.87 10.96
CA LYS A 94 -18.20 -11.52 10.54
C LYS A 94 -19.09 -11.09 11.71
N GLU A 95 -19.03 -11.83 12.81
CA GLU A 95 -19.84 -11.58 14.02
C GLU A 95 -19.14 -10.69 15.04
N ARG A 96 -17.91 -10.24 14.75
CA ARG A 96 -17.03 -9.48 15.67
C ARG A 96 -16.59 -8.16 15.04
N LYS A 97 -17.56 -7.31 14.71
CA LYS A 97 -17.32 -6.02 14.01
C LYS A 97 -16.28 -5.14 14.72
N GLU A 98 -16.36 -5.02 16.04
CA GLU A 98 -15.40 -4.24 16.83
C GLU A 98 -13.97 -4.76 16.72
N LEU A 99 -13.80 -6.09 16.76
CA LEU A 99 -12.50 -6.73 16.58
C LEU A 99 -11.98 -6.55 15.15
N ALA A 100 -12.84 -6.70 14.14
CA ALA A 100 -12.47 -6.46 12.76
C ALA A 100 -11.95 -5.03 12.56
N MET A 101 -12.67 -4.04 13.10
CA MET A 101 -12.27 -2.64 13.05
C MET A 101 -10.99 -2.37 13.85
N LYS A 102 -10.80 -3.02 15.01
CA LYS A 102 -9.56 -2.91 15.78
C LYS A 102 -8.36 -3.42 14.98
N ILE A 103 -8.48 -4.60 14.34
CA ILE A 103 -7.41 -5.16 13.50
C ILE A 103 -7.17 -4.26 12.28
N LEU A 104 -8.22 -3.87 11.56
CA LEU A 104 -8.08 -2.95 10.42
C LEU A 104 -7.40 -1.64 10.82
N GLY A 105 -7.77 -1.07 11.96
CA GLY A 105 -7.17 0.16 12.49
C GLY A 105 -5.67 0.00 12.78
N LEU A 106 -5.27 -1.13 13.36
CA LEU A 106 -3.85 -1.46 13.59
C LEU A 106 -3.06 -1.51 12.28
N TYR A 107 -3.58 -2.22 11.28
CA TYR A 107 -2.91 -2.41 10.00
C TYR A 107 -2.93 -1.14 9.14
N SER A 108 -4.00 -0.34 9.23
CA SER A 108 -4.06 0.99 8.61
C SER A 108 -2.93 1.87 9.14
N ARG A 109 -2.80 1.98 10.48
CA ARG A 109 -1.74 2.77 11.13
C ARG A 109 -0.34 2.30 10.73
N GLU A 110 -0.09 0.99 10.76
CA GLU A 110 1.17 0.39 10.28
C GLU A 110 1.48 0.82 8.85
N LEU A 111 0.53 0.67 7.94
CA LEU A 111 0.71 1.05 6.53
C LEU A 111 0.94 2.55 6.36
N ARG A 112 0.21 3.40 7.11
CA ARG A 112 0.45 4.86 7.12
C ARG A 112 1.87 5.18 7.54
N THR A 113 2.33 4.55 8.61
CA THR A 113 3.67 4.75 9.16
C THR A 113 4.72 4.33 8.13
N LEU A 114 4.59 3.16 7.50
CA LEU A 114 5.50 2.72 6.43
C LEU A 114 5.52 3.68 5.24
N GLN A 115 4.35 4.13 4.76
CA GLN A 115 4.24 5.07 3.65
C GLN A 115 4.91 6.42 3.97
N LYS A 116 4.74 6.93 5.19
CA LYS A 116 5.43 8.15 5.67
C LYS A 116 6.96 8.01 5.68
N HIS A 117 7.49 6.84 5.99
CA HIS A 117 8.94 6.59 5.93
C HIS A 117 9.44 6.53 4.49
N LEU A 118 8.71 5.82 3.64
CA LEU A 118 9.06 5.65 2.23
C LEU A 118 9.04 6.97 1.46
N SER A 119 8.13 7.89 1.81
CA SER A 119 8.05 9.21 1.18
C SER A 119 9.23 10.13 1.52
N LYS A 120 10.13 9.78 2.48
CA LYS A 120 11.29 10.63 2.88
C LYS A 120 10.91 12.09 3.13
N ALA A 121 9.73 12.31 3.69
CA ALA A 121 9.32 13.57 4.31
C ALA A 121 10.24 13.83 5.51
N ASN A 122 11.28 14.63 5.29
CA ASN A 122 12.33 14.92 6.27
C ASN A 122 11.80 15.72 7.47
N LYS A 123 10.64 16.38 7.34
CA LYS A 123 10.02 17.18 8.40
C LYS A 123 8.70 16.55 8.85
N PRO A 124 8.40 16.49 10.15
CA PRO A 124 7.11 16.03 10.67
C PRO A 124 5.90 16.74 10.04
N ALA A 125 6.00 18.04 9.76
CA ALA A 125 4.95 18.83 9.10
C ALA A 125 4.61 18.39 7.66
N ASP A 126 5.51 17.66 6.98
CA ASP A 126 5.24 17.06 5.67
C ASP A 126 4.50 15.71 5.77
N ARG A 127 4.28 15.21 7.00
CA ARG A 127 3.64 13.91 7.29
C ARG A 127 2.21 14.05 7.79
N ASP A 128 1.75 15.29 8.04
CA ASP A 128 0.41 15.57 8.51
C ASP A 128 -0.50 15.87 7.33
N TYR A 129 -1.39 14.91 7.04
CA TYR A 129 -2.40 15.07 6.01
C TYR A 129 -3.55 15.88 6.59
N HIS A 130 -3.66 17.14 6.20
CA HIS A 130 -4.73 18.06 6.59
C HIS A 130 -5.34 18.72 5.35
N PRO A 131 -6.66 18.95 5.28
CA PRO A 131 -7.31 19.52 4.10
C PRO A 131 -6.71 20.86 3.62
N GLU A 132 -6.09 21.67 4.47
CA GLU A 132 -5.38 22.89 4.05
C GLU A 132 -4.22 22.64 3.07
N ARG A 133 -3.61 21.44 3.10
CA ARG A 133 -2.58 21.05 2.14
C ARG A 133 -3.10 20.97 0.71
N LEU A 134 -4.41 20.86 0.49
CA LEU A 134 -5.00 20.84 -0.85
C LEU A 134 -4.67 22.10 -1.66
N VAL A 135 -4.49 23.26 -1.02
CA VAL A 135 -4.08 24.50 -1.70
C VAL A 135 -2.62 24.42 -2.16
N LEU A 136 -1.73 23.91 -1.28
CA LEU A 136 -0.32 23.67 -1.62
C LEU A 136 -0.17 22.59 -2.71
N ASN A 137 -0.95 21.52 -2.62
CA ASN A 137 -0.98 20.44 -3.60
C ASN A 137 -1.43 20.97 -4.97
N ALA A 138 -2.43 21.85 -5.01
CA ALA A 138 -2.88 22.49 -6.24
C ALA A 138 -1.77 23.29 -6.92
N ARG A 139 -0.98 24.07 -6.17
CA ARG A 139 0.19 24.79 -6.71
C ARG A 139 1.22 23.83 -7.31
N THR A 140 1.45 22.70 -6.65
CA THR A 140 2.34 21.65 -7.16
C THR A 140 1.80 21.05 -8.47
N TYR A 141 0.51 20.71 -8.54
CA TYR A 141 -0.11 20.20 -9.76
C TYR A 141 -0.03 21.19 -10.93
N LEU A 142 -0.14 22.50 -10.67
CA LEU A 142 0.07 23.52 -11.71
C LEU A 142 1.50 23.55 -12.23
N SER A 143 2.50 23.38 -11.34
CA SER A 143 3.90 23.26 -11.76
C SER A 143 4.16 22.05 -12.66
N TRP A 144 3.34 21.00 -12.52
CA TRP A 144 3.37 19.81 -13.37
C TRP A 144 2.48 19.92 -14.61
N GLN A 145 1.91 21.09 -14.88
CA GLN A 145 0.98 21.32 -15.99
C GLN A 145 -0.27 20.41 -15.93
N LYS A 146 -0.75 20.10 -14.72
CA LYS A 146 -1.97 19.30 -14.47
C LYS A 146 -3.11 20.17 -13.92
N PRO A 147 -3.74 21.04 -14.73
CA PRO A 147 -4.73 22.01 -14.26
C PRO A 147 -6.02 21.37 -13.71
N ASN A 148 -6.41 20.19 -14.21
CA ASN A 148 -7.61 19.50 -13.73
C ASN A 148 -7.42 18.95 -12.30
N LEU A 149 -6.24 18.42 -11.98
CA LEU A 149 -5.89 18.01 -10.61
C LEU A 149 -5.86 19.21 -9.66
N ALA A 150 -5.28 20.33 -10.11
CA ALA A 150 -5.29 21.57 -9.33
C ALA A 150 -6.71 22.08 -9.07
N ALA A 151 -7.56 22.09 -10.11
CA ALA A 151 -8.96 22.50 -9.99
C ALA A 151 -9.75 21.58 -9.03
N TYR A 152 -9.63 20.27 -9.16
CA TYR A 152 -10.24 19.30 -8.24
C TYR A 152 -9.80 19.58 -6.80
N SER A 153 -8.49 19.70 -6.57
CA SER A 153 -7.91 19.93 -5.23
C SER A 153 -8.47 21.21 -4.57
N LEU A 154 -8.58 22.31 -5.33
CA LEU A 154 -9.13 23.57 -4.83
C LEU A 154 -10.65 23.51 -4.61
N GLN A 155 -11.41 22.87 -5.51
CA GLN A 155 -12.85 22.67 -5.34
C GLN A 155 -13.13 21.87 -4.06
N THR A 156 -12.37 20.80 -3.83
CA THR A 156 -12.44 19.96 -2.63
C THR A 156 -12.11 20.76 -1.37
N PHE A 157 -11.04 21.56 -1.39
CA PHE A 157 -10.69 22.44 -0.27
C PHE A 157 -11.79 23.44 0.04
N ILE A 158 -12.31 24.15 -0.97
CA ILE A 158 -13.37 25.15 -0.80
C ILE A 158 -14.64 24.53 -0.23
N LYS A 159 -15.00 23.32 -0.68
CA LYS A 159 -16.13 22.57 -0.13
C LYS A 159 -15.91 22.28 1.36
N TRP A 160 -14.76 21.68 1.70
CA TRP A 160 -14.41 21.35 3.09
C TRP A 160 -14.37 22.59 4.00
N SER A 161 -13.76 23.68 3.53
CA SER A 161 -13.64 24.94 4.26
C SER A 161 -15.01 25.52 4.62
N LYS A 162 -15.97 25.49 3.68
CA LYS A 162 -17.37 25.90 3.93
C LYS A 162 -18.07 25.01 4.95
N GLU A 163 -17.92 23.69 4.83
CA GLU A 163 -18.54 22.73 5.74
C GLU A 163 -18.01 22.83 7.18
N ASN A 164 -16.76 23.30 7.35
CA ASN A 164 -16.07 23.37 8.64
C ASN A 164 -15.89 24.81 9.16
N ASN A 165 -16.48 25.82 8.49
CA ASN A 165 -16.33 27.25 8.81
C ASN A 165 -14.86 27.72 8.94
N SER A 166 -13.93 27.08 8.21
CA SER A 166 -12.53 27.50 8.18
C SER A 166 -12.34 28.56 7.09
N THR A 167 -11.83 29.74 7.45
CA THR A 167 -11.59 30.85 6.51
C THR A 167 -10.14 30.95 6.04
N GLU A 168 -9.23 30.21 6.67
CA GLU A 168 -7.82 30.18 6.31
C GLU A 168 -7.66 29.69 4.86
N ASN A 169 -6.84 30.38 4.06
CA ASN A 169 -6.57 30.08 2.65
C ASN A 169 -7.79 30.07 1.69
N LEU A 170 -9.02 30.38 2.14
CA LEU A 170 -10.22 30.32 1.30
C LEU A 170 -10.22 31.35 0.16
N SER A 171 -9.79 32.58 0.45
CA SER A 171 -9.68 33.65 -0.55
C SER A 171 -8.65 33.29 -1.63
N GLU A 172 -7.46 32.87 -1.20
CA GLU A 172 -6.39 32.40 -2.06
C GLU A 172 -6.85 31.24 -2.95
N ALA A 173 -7.48 30.22 -2.36
CA ALA A 173 -7.95 29.04 -3.10
C ALA A 173 -9.00 29.41 -4.16
N THR A 174 -9.90 30.33 -3.84
CA THR A 174 -10.95 30.81 -4.76
C THR A 174 -10.36 31.62 -5.91
N GLU A 175 -9.39 32.49 -5.63
CA GLU A 175 -8.68 33.27 -6.65
C GLU A 175 -7.84 32.36 -7.56
N LEU A 176 -7.10 31.41 -6.97
CA LEU A 176 -6.31 30.45 -7.71
C LEU A 176 -7.22 29.60 -8.62
N LEU A 177 -8.34 29.07 -8.12
CA LEU A 177 -9.29 28.30 -8.92
C LEU A 177 -9.83 29.11 -10.11
N ARG A 178 -10.15 30.39 -9.90
CA ARG A 178 -10.57 31.30 -10.98
C ARG A 178 -9.46 31.51 -12.01
N SER A 179 -8.22 31.67 -11.57
CA SER A 179 -7.06 31.89 -12.45
C SER A 179 -6.71 30.69 -13.34
N ILE A 180 -6.96 29.46 -12.85
CA ILE A 180 -6.75 28.24 -13.64
C ILE A 180 -7.65 28.22 -14.87
N GLY A 181 -8.86 28.80 -14.78
CA GLY A 181 -9.81 28.86 -15.89
C GLY A 181 -10.27 27.48 -16.40
N SER A 182 -10.02 26.40 -15.63
CA SER A 182 -10.40 25.05 -16.02
C SER A 182 -11.90 24.86 -15.87
N ASN A 183 -12.53 24.34 -16.91
CA ASN A 183 -13.92 23.88 -16.88
C ASN A 183 -14.06 22.47 -16.30
N TYR A 184 -13.03 21.97 -15.62
CA TYR A 184 -13.06 20.64 -15.02
C TYR A 184 -14.21 20.52 -14.01
N LYS A 185 -15.03 19.49 -14.23
CA LYS A 185 -16.12 19.10 -13.35
C LYS A 185 -15.80 17.69 -12.84
N PRO A 186 -15.68 17.49 -11.53
CA PRO A 186 -15.52 16.17 -10.95
C PRO A 186 -16.63 15.24 -11.42
N PHE A 187 -16.30 13.97 -11.61
CA PHE A 187 -17.28 12.94 -11.92
C PHE A 187 -18.35 12.87 -10.82
N VAL A 188 -19.62 12.77 -11.23
CA VAL A 188 -20.76 12.64 -10.31
C VAL A 188 -21.25 11.22 -10.31
N TRP A 189 -21.25 10.60 -9.13
CA TRP A 189 -21.69 9.22 -8.95
C TRP A 189 -23.22 9.12 -8.89
N GLU A 190 -23.82 8.53 -9.93
CA GLU A 190 -25.27 8.27 -9.99
C GLU A 190 -25.66 6.94 -9.33
N SER A 191 -24.70 6.02 -9.18
CA SER A 191 -24.90 4.72 -8.52
C SER A 191 -23.63 4.29 -7.78
N MET A 192 -23.67 3.12 -7.13
CA MET A 192 -22.46 2.52 -6.53
C MET A 192 -21.42 2.15 -7.59
N GLN A 193 -21.80 1.97 -8.85
CA GLN A 193 -20.88 1.56 -9.91
C GLN A 193 -20.87 2.59 -11.06
N ALA A 194 -19.68 2.89 -11.59
CA ALA A 194 -19.54 3.81 -12.71
C ALA A 194 -18.45 3.35 -13.70
N ASN A 195 -18.65 3.70 -14.96
CA ASN A 195 -17.58 3.67 -15.96
C ASN A 195 -16.95 5.06 -16.03
N LEU A 196 -15.64 5.11 -15.83
CA LEU A 196 -14.83 6.32 -15.84
C LEU A 196 -13.89 6.28 -17.04
N GLU A 197 -13.72 7.42 -17.71
CA GLU A 197 -12.72 7.54 -18.78
C GLU A 197 -11.30 7.62 -18.18
N ALA A 198 -10.27 7.53 -19.03
CA ALA A 198 -8.88 7.69 -18.60
C ALA A 198 -8.62 9.14 -18.14
N GLY A 199 -7.89 9.30 -17.03
CA GLY A 199 -7.58 10.60 -16.44
C GLY A 199 -8.61 11.12 -15.43
N GLU A 200 -9.62 10.33 -15.09
CA GLU A 200 -10.62 10.70 -14.10
C GLU A 200 -10.09 10.63 -12.67
N ILE A 201 -10.32 11.70 -11.93
CA ILE A 201 -9.84 11.89 -10.56
C ILE A 201 -10.89 11.34 -9.60
N LEU A 202 -10.54 10.29 -8.85
CA LEU A 202 -11.43 9.73 -7.84
C LEU A 202 -11.33 10.51 -6.52
N PHE A 203 -10.11 10.82 -6.10
CA PHE A 203 -9.80 11.66 -4.94
C PHE A 203 -8.36 12.16 -5.03
N VAL A 204 -8.03 13.17 -4.22
CA VAL A 204 -6.66 13.70 -4.11
C VAL A 204 -6.07 13.51 -2.71
N GLU A 205 -4.74 13.51 -2.62
CA GLU A 205 -4.01 13.54 -1.36
C GLU A 205 -4.48 14.68 -0.44
N SER A 206 -4.65 14.38 0.85
CA SER A 206 -5.16 15.26 1.91
C SER A 206 -6.67 15.58 1.83
N GLU A 207 -7.40 14.98 0.89
CA GLU A 207 -8.87 15.01 0.90
C GLU A 207 -9.42 14.23 2.10
N LYS A 208 -10.46 14.78 2.74
CA LYS A 208 -11.24 14.04 3.74
C LYS A 208 -12.48 13.45 3.07
N ASN A 209 -12.51 12.13 2.95
CA ASN A 209 -13.64 11.41 2.38
C ASN A 209 -13.71 9.97 2.96
N ASN A 210 -14.91 9.45 3.14
CA ASN A 210 -15.21 8.19 3.83
C ASN A 210 -15.73 7.12 2.85
N GLU A 211 -15.11 7.05 1.68
CA GLU A 211 -15.46 6.11 0.62
C GLU A 211 -14.28 5.18 0.33
N ILE A 212 -14.59 3.94 -0.06
CA ILE A 212 -13.64 2.98 -0.60
C ILE A 212 -14.05 2.63 -2.02
N TYR A 213 -13.08 2.20 -2.80
CA TYR A 213 -13.29 1.87 -4.20
C TYR A 213 -12.74 0.49 -4.51
N VAL A 214 -13.39 -0.21 -5.42
CA VAL A 214 -12.93 -1.47 -6.00
C VAL A 214 -12.80 -1.27 -7.50
N VAL A 215 -11.63 -1.59 -8.05
CA VAL A 215 -11.45 -1.63 -9.49
C VAL A 215 -12.13 -2.90 -10.01
N LEU A 216 -13.14 -2.77 -10.87
CA LEU A 216 -13.79 -3.91 -11.51
C LEU A 216 -13.16 -4.21 -12.87
N GLU A 217 -12.80 -3.16 -13.62
CA GLU A 217 -12.15 -3.21 -14.93
C GLU A 217 -11.21 -1.99 -15.08
N GLY A 218 -10.13 -2.10 -15.84
CA GLY A 218 -9.16 -1.01 -16.07
C GLY A 218 -8.11 -0.85 -14.97
N ASN A 219 -7.46 0.33 -14.92
CA ASN A 219 -6.34 0.62 -14.04
C ASN A 219 -6.47 1.98 -13.35
N VAL A 220 -6.09 2.04 -12.07
CA VAL A 220 -6.07 3.25 -11.24
C VAL A 220 -4.67 3.46 -10.66
N LYS A 221 -4.05 4.61 -10.94
CA LYS A 221 -2.77 5.01 -10.34
C LYS A 221 -3.00 5.70 -9.00
N LEU A 222 -2.31 5.22 -7.97
CA LEU A 222 -2.14 5.89 -6.69
C LEU A 222 -0.81 6.64 -6.67
N PHE A 223 -0.82 7.91 -6.30
CA PHE A 223 0.40 8.72 -6.20
C PHE A 223 0.31 9.75 -5.09
N SER A 224 1.44 10.22 -4.57
CA SER A 224 1.52 11.32 -3.60
C SER A 224 2.51 12.39 -4.06
N ILE A 225 2.45 13.57 -3.47
CA ILE A 225 3.45 14.62 -3.67
C ILE A 225 4.60 14.42 -2.67
N VAL A 226 5.79 14.16 -3.18
CA VAL A 226 7.00 14.04 -2.36
C VAL A 226 8.03 15.05 -2.84
N ARG A 227 8.34 16.03 -1.99
CA ARG A 227 9.31 17.11 -2.30
C ARG A 227 9.02 17.83 -3.62
N GLY A 228 7.73 18.01 -3.93
CA GLY A 228 7.27 18.64 -5.17
C GLY A 228 7.31 17.75 -6.42
N TYR A 229 7.61 16.45 -6.27
CA TYR A 229 7.58 15.46 -7.36
C TYR A 229 6.44 14.47 -7.19
N GLU A 230 5.95 13.95 -8.32
CA GLU A 230 4.98 12.85 -8.32
C GLU A 230 5.67 11.57 -7.87
N TYR A 231 5.19 11.01 -6.77
CA TYR A 231 5.63 9.74 -6.26
C TYR A 231 4.53 8.72 -6.45
N VAL A 232 4.68 7.86 -7.45
CA VAL A 232 3.75 6.76 -7.68
C VAL A 232 3.86 5.78 -6.51
N ILE A 233 2.74 5.43 -5.90
CA ILE A 233 2.68 4.48 -4.80
C ILE A 233 2.40 3.09 -5.36
N ASP A 234 1.40 2.98 -6.23
CA ASP A 234 0.98 1.73 -6.86
C ASP A 234 0.10 2.00 -8.09
N VAL A 235 -0.06 1.00 -8.96
CA VAL A 235 -1.05 0.97 -10.03
C VAL A 235 -1.95 -0.24 -9.79
N LEU A 236 -3.24 0.03 -9.60
CA LEU A 236 -4.24 -0.96 -9.20
C LEU A 236 -5.03 -1.45 -10.40
N GLY A 237 -5.27 -2.75 -10.46
CA GLY A 237 -6.07 -3.42 -11.49
C GLY A 237 -7.32 -4.11 -10.92
N PRO A 238 -8.04 -4.89 -11.74
CA PRO A 238 -9.29 -5.54 -11.36
C PRO A 238 -9.20 -6.37 -10.08
N GLY A 239 -10.20 -6.23 -9.21
CA GLY A 239 -10.31 -6.90 -7.93
C GLY A 239 -9.70 -6.14 -6.75
N GLU A 240 -8.90 -5.10 -7.00
CA GLU A 240 -8.19 -4.38 -5.95
C GLU A 240 -9.00 -3.27 -5.30
N ILE A 241 -8.77 -3.09 -4.00
CA ILE A 241 -9.47 -2.14 -3.15
C ILE A 241 -8.54 -0.99 -2.79
N PHE A 242 -9.04 0.24 -2.82
CA PHE A 242 -8.30 1.42 -2.41
C PHE A 242 -9.16 2.46 -1.71
N GLY A 243 -8.49 3.35 -0.98
CA GLY A 243 -9.15 4.34 -0.12
C GLY A 243 -9.63 3.78 1.22
N GLU A 244 -9.37 2.51 1.51
CA GLU A 244 -9.81 1.83 2.73
C GLU A 244 -9.25 2.46 4.01
N MET A 245 -8.01 2.93 3.97
CA MET A 245 -7.33 3.48 5.15
C MET A 245 -8.07 4.70 5.71
N SER A 246 -8.46 5.64 4.83
CA SER A 246 -9.19 6.86 5.21
C SER A 246 -10.53 6.56 5.88
N LEU A 247 -11.19 5.48 5.46
CA LEU A 247 -12.43 5.02 6.07
C LEU A 247 -12.18 4.41 7.46
N ILE A 248 -11.15 3.58 7.57
CA ILE A 248 -10.86 2.78 8.77
C ILE A 248 -10.42 3.67 9.94
N ASP A 249 -9.59 4.68 9.69
CA ASP A 249 -9.03 5.55 10.73
C ASP A 249 -9.60 6.97 10.74
N ASN A 250 -10.55 7.27 9.84
CA ASN A 250 -11.17 8.59 9.69
C ASN A 250 -10.14 9.72 9.52
N ALA A 251 -9.02 9.44 8.87
CA ALA A 251 -7.97 10.41 8.57
C ALA A 251 -7.89 10.70 7.05
N PRO A 252 -7.47 11.90 6.63
CA PRO A 252 -7.41 12.26 5.21
C PRO A 252 -6.60 11.28 4.34
N ARG A 253 -6.88 11.30 3.03
CA ARG A 253 -6.20 10.46 2.02
C ARG A 253 -4.69 10.70 2.05
N MET A 254 -3.90 9.63 2.00
CA MET A 254 -2.43 9.72 1.89
C MET A 254 -1.91 9.86 0.47
N ALA A 255 -2.80 9.66 -0.50
CA ALA A 255 -2.49 9.59 -1.91
C ALA A 255 -3.66 10.18 -2.70
N SER A 256 -3.37 10.57 -3.92
CA SER A 256 -4.32 10.83 -4.99
C SER A 256 -4.58 9.55 -5.78
N ALA A 257 -5.78 9.41 -6.34
CA ALA A 257 -6.18 8.31 -7.19
C ALA A 257 -6.74 8.82 -8.52
N ILE A 258 -6.16 8.35 -9.63
CA ILE A 258 -6.56 8.72 -10.99
C ILE A 258 -6.65 7.47 -11.89
N THR A 259 -7.67 7.39 -12.76
CA THR A 259 -7.74 6.31 -13.75
C THR A 259 -6.64 6.49 -14.81
N GLU A 260 -5.89 5.42 -15.12
CA GLU A 260 -4.92 5.44 -16.23
C GLU A 260 -5.53 4.98 -17.54
N THR A 261 -6.53 4.11 -17.46
CA THR A 261 -7.32 3.62 -18.59
C THR A 261 -8.79 3.90 -18.35
N LYS A 262 -9.63 3.71 -19.37
CA LYS A 262 -11.05 3.53 -19.15
C LYS A 262 -11.25 2.42 -18.12
N SER A 263 -12.01 2.72 -17.07
CA SER A 263 -12.09 1.89 -15.87
C SER A 263 -13.52 1.79 -15.37
N LYS A 264 -13.87 0.65 -14.80
CA LYS A 264 -15.15 0.43 -14.13
C LYS A 264 -14.90 0.31 -12.64
N ILE A 265 -15.50 1.19 -11.86
CA ILE A 265 -15.21 1.30 -10.42
C ILE A 265 -16.49 1.10 -9.62
N LEU A 266 -16.39 0.30 -8.56
CA LEU A 266 -17.40 0.20 -7.50
C LEU A 266 -17.00 1.13 -6.34
N ARG A 267 -17.85 2.06 -5.96
CA ARG A 267 -17.74 2.92 -4.80
C ARG A 267 -18.61 2.37 -3.66
N VAL A 268 -18.02 2.20 -2.49
CA VAL A 268 -18.68 1.72 -1.27
C VAL A 268 -18.45 2.74 -0.16
N THR A 269 -19.53 3.13 0.53
CA THR A 269 -19.47 4.03 1.69
C THR A 269 -19.29 3.26 3.00
N ALA A 270 -18.95 3.96 4.08
CA ALA A 270 -18.83 3.40 5.43
C ALA A 270 -20.05 2.55 5.83
N GLU A 271 -21.24 3.09 5.59
CA GLU A 271 -22.51 2.50 5.98
C GLU A 271 -22.75 1.19 5.22
N ASN A 272 -22.45 1.20 3.93
CA ASN A 272 -22.68 0.05 3.06
C ASN A 272 -21.69 -1.10 3.30
N LEU A 273 -20.47 -0.80 3.79
CA LEU A 273 -19.41 -1.78 4.00
C LEU A 273 -19.86 -2.97 4.87
N PHE A 274 -20.62 -2.72 5.95
CA PHE A 274 -21.03 -3.76 6.89
C PHE A 274 -22.47 -4.24 6.71
N GLU A 275 -23.34 -3.43 6.09
CA GLU A 275 -24.76 -3.75 5.92
C GLU A 275 -25.05 -4.46 4.61
N SER A 276 -24.37 -4.07 3.53
CA SER A 276 -24.68 -4.50 2.17
C SER A 276 -23.59 -5.34 1.50
N VAL A 277 -22.35 -5.25 1.97
CA VAL A 277 -21.26 -6.00 1.37
C VAL A 277 -20.89 -7.22 2.22
N GLY A 278 -20.99 -8.40 1.60
CA GLY A 278 -20.77 -9.67 2.28
C GLY A 278 -19.35 -9.86 2.83
N PRO A 279 -19.11 -10.94 3.59
CA PRO A 279 -17.81 -11.27 4.21
C PRO A 279 -16.62 -11.25 3.24
N SER A 280 -16.87 -11.43 1.95
CA SER A 280 -15.87 -11.36 0.88
C SER A 280 -15.20 -9.99 0.73
N LEU A 281 -15.89 -8.87 1.00
CA LEU A 281 -15.25 -7.55 0.90
C LEU A 281 -14.33 -7.28 2.09
N LEU A 282 -14.75 -7.61 3.31
CA LEU A 282 -13.92 -7.46 4.50
C LEU A 282 -12.62 -8.26 4.36
N GLN A 283 -12.72 -9.51 3.88
CA GLN A 283 -11.56 -10.32 3.57
C GLN A 283 -10.64 -9.66 2.54
N LYS A 284 -11.20 -9.15 1.44
CA LYS A 284 -10.41 -8.43 0.43
C LYS A 284 -9.75 -7.14 0.95
N ILE A 285 -10.37 -6.44 1.91
CA ILE A 285 -9.75 -5.28 2.56
C ILE A 285 -8.52 -5.73 3.35
N PHE A 286 -8.63 -6.80 4.14
CA PHE A 286 -7.48 -7.37 4.85
C PHE A 286 -6.37 -7.82 3.89
N GLU A 287 -6.72 -8.53 2.81
CA GLU A 287 -5.77 -8.95 1.78
C GLU A 287 -5.07 -7.74 1.12
N SER A 288 -5.82 -6.68 0.81
CA SER A 288 -5.28 -5.45 0.22
C SER A 288 -4.28 -4.76 1.15
N ILE A 289 -4.67 -4.51 2.40
CA ILE A 289 -3.79 -3.84 3.37
C ILE A 289 -2.56 -4.70 3.68
N ALA A 290 -2.74 -6.02 3.88
CA ALA A 290 -1.65 -6.95 4.14
C ALA A 290 -0.60 -6.95 3.00
N ARG A 291 -1.05 -7.04 1.74
CA ARG A 291 -0.13 -6.94 0.58
C ARG A 291 0.61 -5.61 0.55
N ARG A 292 -0.10 -4.49 0.77
CA ARG A 292 0.50 -3.16 0.77
C ARG A 292 1.54 -2.97 1.89
N ILE A 293 1.28 -3.51 3.08
CA ILE A 293 2.25 -3.53 4.19
C ILE A 293 3.48 -4.33 3.77
N TRP A 294 3.28 -5.55 3.26
CA TRP A 294 4.40 -6.38 2.82
C TRP A 294 5.24 -5.70 1.74
N PHE A 295 4.60 -5.18 0.68
CA PHE A 295 5.29 -4.50 -0.41
C PHE A 295 6.03 -3.24 0.07
N SER A 296 5.44 -2.49 1.02
CA SER A 296 6.08 -1.32 1.63
C SER A 296 7.31 -1.71 2.47
N HIS A 297 7.24 -2.80 3.23
CA HIS A 297 8.40 -3.36 3.94
C HIS A 297 9.50 -3.79 2.99
N GLN A 298 9.16 -4.55 1.94
CA GLN A 298 10.13 -4.98 0.93
C GLN A 298 10.81 -3.78 0.29
N ARG A 299 10.08 -2.70 0.06
CA ARG A 299 10.64 -1.48 -0.48
C ARG A 299 11.62 -0.80 0.48
N LEU A 300 11.36 -0.78 1.78
CA LEU A 300 12.33 -0.31 2.77
C LEU A 300 13.61 -1.15 2.76
N VAL A 301 13.50 -2.48 2.59
CA VAL A 301 14.65 -3.38 2.43
C VAL A 301 15.41 -3.06 1.14
N ILE A 302 14.71 -2.91 0.02
CA ILE A 302 15.31 -2.51 -1.27
C ILE A 302 16.08 -1.21 -1.12
N LEU A 303 15.53 -0.20 -0.42
CA LEU A 303 16.22 1.09 -0.23
C LEU A 303 17.50 0.99 0.61
N ARG A 304 17.70 -0.09 1.39
CA ARG A 304 18.93 -0.36 2.15
C ARG A 304 20.03 -1.01 1.30
N LEU A 305 19.69 -1.55 0.11
CA LEU A 305 20.67 -2.14 -0.80
C LEU A 305 21.57 -1.03 -1.37
N LYS A 306 22.89 -1.27 -1.34
CA LYS A 306 23.89 -0.26 -1.74
C LYS A 306 23.88 -0.01 -3.24
N THR A 307 23.70 -1.06 -4.04
CA THR A 307 23.86 -1.01 -5.49
C THR A 307 22.54 -0.64 -6.19
N PRO A 308 22.47 0.47 -6.95
CA PRO A 308 21.25 0.91 -7.64
C PRO A 308 20.62 -0.14 -8.57
N VAL A 309 21.43 -0.88 -9.34
CA VAL A 309 20.95 -1.91 -10.27
C VAL A 309 20.24 -3.06 -9.55
N ILE A 310 20.76 -3.50 -8.41
CA ILE A 310 20.14 -4.55 -7.60
C ILE A 310 18.77 -4.10 -7.11
N ARG A 311 18.63 -2.81 -6.74
CA ARG A 311 17.35 -2.25 -6.30
C ARG A 311 16.28 -2.37 -7.39
N LEU A 312 16.63 -2.07 -8.64
CA LEU A 312 15.74 -2.20 -9.79
C LEU A 312 15.29 -3.65 -9.99
N TYR A 313 16.23 -4.61 -9.98
CA TYR A 313 15.90 -6.03 -10.13
C TYR A 313 15.06 -6.58 -8.97
N ALA A 314 15.40 -6.21 -7.74
CA ALA A 314 14.68 -6.61 -6.54
C ALA A 314 13.25 -6.08 -6.55
N TYR A 315 13.06 -4.84 -7.00
CA TYR A 315 11.74 -4.25 -7.18
C TYR A 315 10.91 -5.04 -8.20
N LEU A 316 11.44 -5.30 -9.40
CA LEU A 316 10.73 -6.08 -10.41
C LEU A 316 10.38 -7.49 -9.94
N TYR A 317 11.28 -8.17 -9.21
CA TYR A 317 11.02 -9.49 -8.67
C TYR A 317 9.87 -9.48 -7.65
N ASN A 318 9.84 -8.48 -6.77
CA ASN A 318 8.74 -8.31 -5.82
C ASN A 318 7.43 -7.92 -6.50
N SER A 319 7.47 -7.12 -7.57
CA SER A 319 6.28 -6.79 -8.38
C SER A 319 5.70 -8.02 -9.08
N ILE A 320 6.54 -8.93 -9.59
CA ILE A 320 6.08 -10.19 -10.17
C ILE A 320 5.36 -11.04 -9.12
N ARG A 321 5.95 -11.16 -7.92
CA ARG A 321 5.34 -11.94 -6.83
C ARG A 321 4.00 -11.37 -6.40
N ASP A 322 3.91 -10.06 -6.23
CA ASP A 322 2.64 -9.42 -5.90
C ASP A 322 1.61 -9.60 -7.02
N GLN A 323 2.01 -9.51 -8.30
CA GLN A 323 1.13 -9.80 -9.44
C GLN A 323 0.64 -11.25 -9.46
N ASP A 324 1.51 -12.22 -9.18
CA ASP A 324 1.14 -13.63 -9.13
C ASP A 324 0.14 -13.91 -8.00
N ILE A 325 0.33 -13.30 -6.83
CA ILE A 325 -0.63 -13.35 -5.71
C ILE A 325 -1.96 -12.73 -6.14
N ARG A 326 -1.96 -11.55 -6.77
CA ARG A 326 -3.18 -10.88 -7.27
C ARG A 326 -3.96 -11.75 -8.25
N LEU A 327 -3.25 -12.51 -9.10
CA LEU A 327 -3.84 -13.35 -10.13
C LEU A 327 -4.09 -14.80 -9.68
N GLY A 328 -3.74 -15.16 -8.45
CA GLY A 328 -3.81 -16.52 -7.94
C GLY A 328 -2.96 -17.52 -8.74
N ARG A 329 -1.86 -17.05 -9.34
CA ARG A 329 -0.97 -17.89 -10.15
C ARG A 329 -0.10 -18.76 -9.28
N THR A 330 -0.01 -20.03 -9.67
CA THR A 330 0.96 -20.96 -9.10
C THR A 330 2.39 -20.56 -9.48
N LEU A 331 3.38 -21.10 -8.75
CA LEU A 331 4.78 -20.89 -9.08
C LEU A 331 5.12 -21.40 -10.49
N ASP A 332 4.54 -22.53 -10.90
CA ASP A 332 4.77 -23.11 -12.23
C ASP A 332 4.22 -22.21 -13.34
N GLU A 333 2.99 -21.71 -13.18
CA GLU A 333 2.40 -20.73 -14.09
C GLU A 333 3.22 -19.44 -14.13
N SER A 334 3.71 -18.98 -12.99
CA SER A 334 4.59 -17.82 -12.95
C SER A 334 5.90 -18.06 -13.71
N LEU A 335 6.56 -19.19 -13.49
CA LEU A 335 7.82 -19.51 -14.16
C LEU A 335 7.68 -19.69 -15.69
N ALA A 336 6.50 -20.13 -16.15
CA ALA A 336 6.20 -20.36 -17.55
C ALA A 336 5.85 -19.09 -18.34
N ASN A 337 5.40 -18.03 -17.66
CA ASN A 337 4.88 -16.84 -18.31
C ASN A 337 5.82 -15.64 -18.25
N ALA A 338 5.73 -14.77 -19.24
CA ALA A 338 6.31 -13.43 -19.17
C ALA A 338 5.41 -12.53 -18.31
N HIS A 339 6.03 -11.61 -17.57
CA HIS A 339 5.33 -10.66 -16.71
C HIS A 339 5.50 -9.25 -17.26
N THR A 340 4.41 -8.50 -17.32
CA THR A 340 4.43 -7.10 -17.74
C THR A 340 4.02 -6.23 -16.57
N ILE A 341 4.92 -5.33 -16.19
CA ILE A 341 4.70 -4.32 -15.15
C ILE A 341 4.49 -2.99 -15.85
N TYR A 342 3.34 -2.36 -15.63
CA TYR A 342 3.01 -1.05 -16.18
C TYR A 342 3.64 0.04 -15.32
N ILE A 343 4.89 0.37 -15.64
CA ILE A 343 5.69 1.38 -14.94
C ILE A 343 6.67 2.01 -15.92
N GLN A 344 6.85 3.33 -15.85
CA GLN A 344 7.86 4.03 -16.62
C GLN A 344 9.25 3.85 -15.99
N MET A 345 10.31 3.98 -16.79
CA MET A 345 11.68 3.82 -16.27
C MET A 345 12.03 4.86 -15.20
N GLU A 346 11.58 6.11 -15.37
CA GLU A 346 11.77 7.18 -14.39
C GLU A 346 11.05 6.87 -13.07
N GLU A 347 9.81 6.39 -13.16
CA GLU A 347 9.04 5.95 -11.99
C GLU A 347 9.76 4.81 -11.27
N LEU A 348 10.22 3.77 -11.99
CA LEU A 348 10.96 2.66 -11.39
C LEU A 348 12.24 3.14 -10.66
N CYS A 349 12.97 4.09 -11.26
CA CYS A 349 14.15 4.69 -10.63
C CYS A 349 13.79 5.42 -9.34
N ASN A 350 12.75 6.24 -9.37
CA ASN A 350 12.21 6.92 -8.19
C ASN A 350 11.76 5.90 -7.13
N MET A 351 11.14 4.79 -7.55
CA MET A 351 10.70 3.72 -6.66
C MET A 351 11.86 3.10 -5.87
N CYS A 352 13.00 2.98 -6.54
CA CYS A 352 14.25 2.45 -6.01
C CYS A 352 15.14 3.52 -5.35
N GLY A 353 14.65 4.74 -5.19
CA GLY A 353 15.39 5.85 -4.58
C GLY A 353 16.56 6.37 -5.42
N ILE A 354 16.46 6.27 -6.75
CA ILE A 354 17.48 6.69 -7.71
C ILE A 354 17.00 7.97 -8.42
N ILE A 355 17.17 9.12 -7.76
CA ILE A 355 16.61 10.41 -8.21
C ILE A 355 17.43 11.05 -9.35
N LYS A 356 18.74 10.79 -9.39
CA LYS A 356 19.65 11.30 -10.43
C LYS A 356 20.53 10.16 -10.94
N VAL A 357 20.01 9.38 -11.88
CA VAL A 357 20.72 8.27 -12.50
C VAL A 357 21.66 8.81 -13.58
N LYS A 358 22.95 8.46 -13.52
CA LYS A 358 23.78 8.49 -14.74
C LYS A 358 23.48 7.23 -15.53
N GLN A 359 23.31 7.32 -16.85
CA GLN A 359 22.99 6.15 -17.70
C GLN A 359 23.95 4.98 -17.44
N ASP A 360 25.25 5.26 -17.29
CA ASP A 360 26.28 4.28 -16.97
C ASP A 360 25.99 3.47 -15.69
N THR A 361 25.35 4.09 -14.69
CA THR A 361 25.02 3.44 -13.41
C THR A 361 23.98 2.33 -13.58
N ILE A 362 23.11 2.40 -14.59
CA ILE A 362 22.05 1.42 -14.84
C ILE A 362 22.18 0.74 -16.20
N GLN A 363 23.31 0.90 -16.89
CA GLN A 363 23.49 0.40 -18.25
C GLN A 363 23.32 -1.12 -18.35
N GLU A 364 23.76 -1.85 -17.32
CA GLU A 364 23.52 -3.30 -17.21
C GLU A 364 22.02 -3.62 -17.20
N PHE A 365 21.22 -2.82 -16.49
CA PHE A 365 19.77 -3.00 -16.43
C PHE A 365 19.12 -2.70 -17.79
N LEU A 366 19.51 -1.59 -18.42
CA LEU A 366 18.96 -1.16 -19.71
C LEU A 366 19.31 -2.12 -20.86
N SER A 367 20.45 -2.83 -20.76
CA SER A 367 20.92 -3.78 -21.77
C SER A 367 20.54 -5.24 -21.47
N ASP A 368 19.76 -5.49 -20.41
CA ASP A 368 19.38 -6.86 -20.04
C ASP A 368 18.41 -7.47 -21.05
N THR A 369 18.85 -8.54 -21.73
CA THR A 369 18.05 -9.24 -22.74
C THR A 369 16.80 -9.93 -22.18
N ASN A 370 16.70 -10.11 -20.86
CA ASN A 370 15.51 -10.60 -20.17
C ASN A 370 14.42 -9.53 -20.04
N LEU A 371 14.75 -8.25 -20.24
CA LEU A 371 13.84 -7.13 -20.12
C LEU A 371 13.49 -6.57 -21.50
N VAL A 372 12.24 -6.18 -21.68
CA VAL A 372 11.78 -5.31 -22.78
C VAL A 372 11.25 -4.05 -22.12
N ILE A 373 11.96 -2.93 -22.30
CA ILE A 373 11.62 -1.64 -21.68
C ILE A 373 10.94 -0.79 -22.73
N GLU A 374 9.67 -0.49 -22.51
CA GLU A 374 8.84 0.38 -23.33
C GLU A 374 8.49 1.66 -22.53
N PRO A 375 8.01 2.74 -23.17
CA PRO A 375 7.76 4.01 -22.49
C PRO A 375 6.85 3.94 -21.26
N SER A 376 5.89 3.01 -21.25
CA SER A 376 4.87 2.87 -20.18
C SER A 376 4.86 1.52 -19.48
N ARG A 377 5.78 0.60 -19.83
CA ARG A 377 5.80 -0.74 -19.26
C ARG A 377 7.16 -1.41 -19.40
N ILE A 378 7.42 -2.37 -18.53
CA ILE A 378 8.59 -3.24 -18.57
C ILE A 378 8.09 -4.68 -18.58
N THR A 379 8.48 -5.44 -19.60
CA THR A 379 8.18 -6.87 -19.71
C THR A 379 9.40 -7.69 -19.33
N ILE A 380 9.23 -8.59 -18.36
CA ILE A 380 10.21 -9.58 -17.91
C ILE A 380 9.90 -10.90 -18.64
N LYS A 381 10.82 -11.35 -19.50
CA LYS A 381 10.63 -12.56 -20.32
C LYS A 381 10.68 -13.85 -19.50
N SER A 382 11.48 -13.88 -18.44
CA SER A 382 11.63 -15.04 -17.56
C SER A 382 11.87 -14.62 -16.13
N ARG A 383 10.95 -15.01 -15.24
CA ARG A 383 11.10 -14.86 -13.77
C ARG A 383 12.34 -15.59 -13.26
N LYS A 384 12.62 -16.80 -13.77
CA LYS A 384 13.77 -17.62 -13.37
C LYS A 384 15.11 -16.90 -13.60
N ARG A 385 15.29 -16.29 -14.79
CA ARG A 385 16.51 -15.53 -15.09
C ARG A 385 16.69 -14.32 -14.17
N LEU A 386 15.59 -13.68 -13.77
CA LEU A 386 15.62 -12.57 -12.82
C LEU A 386 16.04 -13.06 -11.42
N GLU A 387 15.52 -14.22 -10.98
CA GLU A 387 15.87 -14.85 -9.71
C GLU A 387 17.34 -15.27 -9.66
N GLU A 388 17.85 -15.92 -10.72
CA GLU A 388 19.27 -16.28 -10.85
C GLU A 388 20.18 -15.04 -10.75
N LYS A 389 19.75 -13.93 -11.38
CA LYS A 389 20.50 -12.67 -11.33
C LYS A 389 20.55 -12.09 -9.92
N LEU A 390 19.43 -12.11 -9.19
CA LEU A 390 19.40 -11.70 -7.78
C LEU A 390 20.25 -12.63 -6.89
N GLY A 391 20.23 -13.93 -7.15
CA GLY A 391 21.06 -14.92 -6.45
C GLY A 391 22.56 -14.65 -6.61
N HIS A 392 23.00 -14.28 -7.81
CA HIS A 392 24.40 -13.87 -8.07
C HIS A 392 24.79 -12.65 -7.23
N TYR A 393 23.93 -11.64 -7.15
CA TYR A 393 24.17 -10.44 -6.34
C TYR A 393 24.19 -10.74 -4.84
N LYS A 394 23.28 -11.58 -4.36
CA LYS A 394 23.26 -12.04 -2.96
C LYS A 394 24.59 -12.69 -2.56
N SER A 395 25.16 -13.51 -3.43
CA SER A 395 26.46 -14.16 -3.17
C SER A 395 27.63 -13.17 -3.06
N LYS A 396 27.52 -12.00 -3.69
CA LYS A 396 28.57 -10.96 -3.71
C LYS A 396 28.44 -9.93 -2.59
N GLU A 397 27.22 -9.53 -2.24
CA GLU A 397 26.99 -8.43 -1.28
C GLU A 397 26.57 -8.90 0.11
N GLY A 398 26.32 -10.20 0.31
CA GLY A 398 25.95 -10.78 1.61
C GLY A 398 24.57 -10.36 2.13
N GLN A 399 23.82 -9.56 1.38
CA GLN A 399 22.46 -9.13 1.73
C GLN A 399 21.43 -10.04 1.09
N ILE A 400 20.52 -10.57 1.91
CA ILE A 400 19.40 -11.39 1.44
C ILE A 400 18.37 -10.47 0.80
N VAL A 401 18.26 -10.53 -0.53
CA VAL A 401 17.03 -10.18 -1.22
C VAL A 401 16.29 -11.50 -1.45
N ALA A 402 15.25 -11.76 -0.67
CA ALA A 402 14.31 -12.86 -0.90
C ALA A 402 12.95 -12.50 -0.31
#